data_AF-A0A4Y8RY53-F1
#
_entry.id   AF-A0A4Y8RY53-F1
#
_cell.length_a   1.000
_cell.length_b   1.000
_cell.length_c   1.000
_cell.angle_alpha   90.00
_cell.angle_beta   90.00
_cell.angle_gamma   90.00
#
_symmetry.space_group_name_H-M   'P 1'
#
loop_
_entity.id
_entity.type
_entity.pdbx_description
1 polymer ?
#
loop_
_entity_poly.entity_id
_entity_poly.type
_entity_poly.pdbx_seq_one_letter_code
_entity_poly.pdbx_strand_id
1 'polypeptide(L)'
;TYDKEHKVSFPAGSNESHLAKQWLFFQTTGQGPYYGQFVWFTKYHEPKVPSAVERYAKEINRVTAVLETHLSKQADDADGNRWLVGRRFSYADLAFVPWQYYAGMLAKDYYKSDDYP
;
A
#
# COMPACT_ATOMS: atom_id res chain seq x y z
N THR A 1 18.85 -11.30 12.95
CA THR A 1 17.85 -11.06 11.89
C THR A 1 17.15 -12.36 11.56
N TYR A 2 15.83 -12.36 11.34
CA TYR A 2 15.03 -13.57 11.14
C TYR A 2 15.13 -14.15 9.71
N ASP A 3 15.23 -13.30 8.68
CA ASP A 3 15.40 -13.71 7.28
C ASP A 3 16.88 -13.71 6.88
N LYS A 4 17.61 -14.77 7.26
CA LYS A 4 19.07 -14.87 7.03
C LYS A 4 19.47 -15.02 5.57
N GLU A 5 18.57 -15.58 4.74
CA GLU A 5 18.81 -15.84 3.32
C GLU A 5 18.26 -14.71 2.43
N HIS A 6 17.70 -13.64 3.01
CA HIS A 6 17.09 -12.54 2.27
C HIS A 6 16.05 -13.02 1.25
N LYS A 7 15.15 -13.93 1.68
CA LYS A 7 14.05 -14.44 0.85
C LYS A 7 12.97 -13.39 0.62
N VAL A 8 12.73 -12.52 1.59
CA VAL A 8 11.75 -11.44 1.51
C VAL A 8 12.33 -10.09 1.93
N SER A 9 13.50 -10.09 2.57
CA SER A 9 14.28 -8.91 2.91
C SER A 9 15.45 -8.69 1.94
N PHE A 10 16.21 -7.62 2.18
CA PHE A 10 17.40 -7.25 1.42
C PHE A 10 18.61 -7.15 2.36
N PRO A 11 19.84 -7.32 1.86
CA PRO A 11 21.05 -7.16 2.64
C PRO A 11 21.09 -5.81 3.37
N ALA A 12 21.44 -5.81 4.65
CA ALA A 12 21.44 -4.59 5.45
C ALA A 12 22.43 -3.56 4.87
N GLY A 13 21.95 -2.34 4.62
CA GLY A 13 22.75 -1.24 4.05
C GLY A 13 22.81 -1.24 2.53
N SER A 14 22.20 -2.21 1.85
CA SER A 14 22.02 -2.14 0.40
C SER A 14 21.02 -1.04 0.02
N ASN A 15 21.12 -0.54 -1.21
CA ASN A 15 20.18 0.45 -1.75
C ASN A 15 18.73 -0.05 -1.66
N GLU A 16 18.48 -1.32 -1.99
CA GLU A 16 17.17 -1.97 -1.90
C GLU A 16 16.67 -2.01 -0.47
N SER A 17 17.54 -2.26 0.51
CA SER A 17 17.15 -2.25 1.92
C SER A 17 16.68 -0.87 2.39
N HIS A 18 17.25 0.20 1.86
CA HIS A 18 16.82 1.57 2.14
C HIS A 18 15.52 1.92 1.42
N LEU A 19 15.37 1.55 0.14
CA LEU A 19 14.14 1.76 -0.62
C LEU A 19 12.96 0.97 -0.06
N ALA A 20 13.18 -0.28 0.35
CA ALA A 20 12.14 -1.12 0.96
C ALA A 20 11.70 -0.56 2.32
N LYS A 21 12.62 0.00 3.10
CA LYS A 21 12.28 0.75 4.32
C LYS A 21 11.46 2.00 4.00
N GLN A 22 11.81 2.76 2.96
CA GLN A 22 11.04 3.93 2.55
C GLN A 22 9.58 3.56 2.24
N TRP A 23 9.37 2.48 1.48
CA TRP A 23 8.02 1.95 1.22
C TRP A 23 7.31 1.50 2.49
N LEU A 24 8.00 0.81 3.40
CA LEU A 24 7.44 0.42 4.68
C LEU A 24 7.04 1.63 5.54
N PHE A 25 7.83 2.69 5.55
CA PHE A 25 7.46 3.94 6.23
C PHE A 25 6.26 4.61 5.58
N PHE A 26 6.18 4.64 4.24
CA PHE A 26 4.99 5.14 3.54
C PHE A 26 3.74 4.32 3.88
N GLN A 27 3.86 2.99 3.97
CA GLN A 27 2.79 2.08 4.35
C GLN A 27 2.32 2.36 5.79
N THR A 28 3.24 2.32 6.75
CA THR A 28 2.96 2.36 8.18
C THR A 28 2.50 3.74 8.67
N THR A 29 2.90 4.82 7.98
CA THR A 29 2.54 6.19 8.36
C THR A 29 1.44 6.80 7.49
N GLY A 30 1.29 6.32 6.25
CA GLY A 30 0.29 6.79 5.30
C GLY A 30 -0.89 5.82 5.18
N GLN A 31 -0.68 4.70 4.51
CA GLN A 31 -1.77 3.77 4.19
C GLN A 31 -2.51 3.27 5.44
N GLY A 32 -1.80 2.66 6.38
CA GLY A 32 -2.41 2.04 7.55
C GLY A 32 -3.26 3.03 8.37
N PRO A 33 -2.70 4.16 8.83
CA PRO A 33 -3.45 5.15 9.58
C PRO A 33 -4.64 5.72 8.81
N TYR A 34 -4.47 6.14 7.55
CA TYR A 34 -5.55 6.79 6.78
C TYR A 34 -6.68 5.81 6.43
N TYR A 35 -6.37 4.56 6.10
CA TYR A 35 -7.38 3.55 5.83
C TYR A 35 -8.16 3.23 7.13
N GLY A 36 -7.46 3.17 8.26
CA GLY A 36 -8.10 3.04 9.58
C GLY A 36 -9.07 4.19 9.88
N GLN A 37 -8.69 5.44 9.57
CA GLN A 37 -9.58 6.59 9.77
C GLN A 37 -10.82 6.52 8.88
N PHE A 38 -10.67 6.12 7.61
CA PHE A 38 -11.82 5.89 6.73
C PHE A 38 -12.80 4.90 7.36
N VAL A 39 -12.30 3.76 7.86
CA VAL A 39 -13.14 2.75 8.51
C VAL A 39 -13.81 3.29 9.77
N TRP A 40 -13.09 4.07 10.59
CA TRP A 40 -13.65 4.69 11.79
C TRP A 40 -14.83 5.61 11.48
N PHE A 41 -14.64 6.58 10.58
CA PHE A 41 -15.68 7.56 10.26
C PHE A 41 -16.87 6.98 9.48
N THR A 42 -16.66 5.88 8.74
CA THR A 42 -17.75 5.19 8.04
C THR A 42 -18.53 4.27 8.97
N LYS A 43 -17.85 3.43 9.77
CA LYS A 43 -18.50 2.36 10.54
C LYS A 43 -18.83 2.69 11.98
N TYR A 44 -17.94 3.40 12.68
CA TYR A 44 -17.98 3.45 14.14
C TYR A 44 -18.33 4.82 14.71
N HIS A 45 -17.94 5.90 14.03
CA HIS A 45 -18.21 7.25 14.49
C HIS A 45 -19.69 7.63 14.30
N GLU A 46 -20.29 8.21 15.35
CA GLU A 46 -21.61 8.84 15.33
C GLU A 46 -21.57 10.24 15.99
N PRO A 47 -22.24 11.25 15.41
CA PRO A 47 -22.97 11.20 14.14
C PRO A 47 -22.03 11.07 12.94
N LYS A 48 -22.56 10.67 11.78
CA LYS A 48 -21.76 10.62 10.53
C LYS A 48 -21.24 12.00 10.13
N VAL A 49 -19.99 12.02 9.67
CA VAL A 49 -19.29 13.23 9.20
C VAL A 49 -18.88 13.04 7.74
N PRO A 50 -19.73 13.40 6.76
CA PRO A 50 -19.48 13.13 5.34
C PRO A 50 -18.15 13.68 4.83
N SER A 51 -17.76 14.88 5.28
CA SER A 51 -16.48 15.51 4.89
C SER A 51 -15.25 14.72 5.38
N ALA A 52 -15.33 14.06 6.53
CA ALA A 52 -14.26 13.20 7.03
C ALA A 52 -14.15 11.92 6.20
N VAL A 53 -15.29 11.29 5.88
CA VAL A 53 -15.34 10.12 5.00
C VAL A 53 -14.74 10.44 3.64
N GLU A 54 -15.17 11.53 3.02
CA GLU A 54 -14.64 11.97 1.71
C GLU A 54 -13.14 12.26 1.76
N ARG A 55 -12.66 12.91 2.83
CA ARG A 55 -11.23 13.18 3.02
C ARG A 55 -10.40 11.90 3.02
N TYR A 56 -10.80 10.90 3.81
CA TYR A 56 -10.00 9.66 3.90
C TYR A 56 -10.21 8.73 2.70
N ALA A 57 -11.36 8.79 2.03
CA ALA A 57 -11.56 8.16 0.73
C ALA A 57 -10.57 8.69 -0.33
N LYS A 58 -10.36 10.02 -0.36
CA LYS A 58 -9.37 10.63 -1.26
C LYS A 58 -7.94 10.16 -0.94
N GLU A 59 -7.60 9.99 0.34
CA GLU A 59 -6.29 9.44 0.71
C GLU A 59 -6.11 7.98 0.31
N ILE A 60 -7.17 7.14 0.38
CA ILE A 60 -7.13 5.77 -0.16
C ILE A 60 -6.75 5.80 -1.65
N ASN A 61 -7.48 6.58 -2.45
CA ASN A 61 -7.22 6.72 -3.88
C ASN A 61 -5.82 7.29 -4.17
N ARG A 62 -5.38 8.30 -3.42
CA ARG A 62 -4.05 8.90 -3.57
C ARG A 62 -2.92 7.90 -3.30
N VAL A 63 -3.05 7.07 -2.25
CA VAL A 63 -2.06 6.05 -1.93
C VAL A 63 -2.02 4.98 -3.02
N THR A 64 -3.18 4.49 -3.49
CA THR A 64 -3.22 3.55 -4.61
C THR A 64 -2.61 4.14 -5.89
N ALA A 65 -2.90 5.40 -6.21
CA ALA A 65 -2.30 6.08 -7.36
C ALA A 65 -0.77 6.16 -7.27
N VAL A 66 -0.21 6.39 -6.09
CA VAL A 66 1.26 6.39 -5.88
C VAL A 66 1.85 5.01 -6.12
N LEU A 67 1.21 3.95 -5.61
CA LEU A 67 1.64 2.57 -5.85
C LEU A 67 1.61 2.24 -7.33
N GLU A 68 0.50 2.55 -8.01
CA GLU A 68 0.33 2.27 -9.44
C GLU A 68 1.34 3.05 -10.30
N THR A 69 1.51 4.34 -10.03
CA THR A 69 2.50 5.17 -10.73
C THR A 69 3.93 4.65 -10.55
N HIS A 70 4.24 4.06 -9.39
CA HIS A 70 5.55 3.47 -9.17
C HIS A 70 5.70 2.13 -9.88
N LEU A 71 4.72 1.22 -9.72
CA LEU A 71 4.73 -0.11 -10.30
C LEU A 71 4.75 -0.07 -11.83
N SER A 72 4.02 0.86 -12.45
CA SER A 72 4.02 1.06 -13.91
C SER A 72 5.38 1.42 -14.51
N LYS A 73 6.33 1.87 -13.69
CA LYS A 73 7.71 2.19 -14.10
C LYS A 73 8.70 1.07 -13.77
N GLN A 74 8.27 0.03 -13.05
CA GLN A 74 9.13 -1.10 -12.71
C GLN A 74 9.25 -2.05 -13.90
N ALA A 75 10.44 -2.63 -14.05
CA ALA A 75 10.64 -3.70 -15.01
C ALA A 75 10.03 -5.01 -14.50
N ASP A 76 9.43 -5.76 -15.41
CA ASP A 76 8.88 -7.07 -15.12
C ASP A 76 9.96 -8.07 -14.66
N ASP A 77 9.58 -9.01 -13.81
CA ASP A 77 10.35 -10.21 -13.53
C ASP A 77 10.19 -11.27 -14.64
N ALA A 78 10.71 -12.48 -14.42
CA ALA A 78 10.65 -13.56 -15.41
C ALA A 78 9.21 -14.04 -15.70
N ASP A 79 8.29 -13.81 -14.77
CA ASP A 79 6.89 -14.25 -14.83
C ASP A 79 5.95 -13.09 -15.22
N GLY A 80 6.49 -11.91 -15.56
CA GLY A 80 5.71 -10.73 -15.95
C GLY A 80 5.20 -9.90 -14.77
N ASN A 81 5.71 -10.10 -13.54
CA ASN A 81 5.27 -9.35 -12.37
C ASN A 81 6.12 -8.10 -12.11
N ARG A 82 5.48 -7.06 -11.58
CA ARG A 82 6.12 -5.80 -11.17
C ARG A 82 6.15 -5.72 -9.65
N TRP A 83 7.29 -5.31 -9.09
CA TRP A 83 7.54 -5.30 -7.65
C TRP A 83 8.07 -3.94 -7.19
N LEU A 84 7.72 -3.52 -5.97
CA LEU A 84 8.09 -2.20 -5.46
C LEU A 84 9.60 -1.97 -5.41
N VAL A 85 10.39 -3.02 -5.13
CA VAL A 85 11.85 -2.93 -4.98
C VAL A 85 12.53 -4.18 -5.54
N GLY A 86 13.61 -3.99 -6.29
CA GLY A 86 14.57 -5.06 -6.60
C GLY A 86 14.08 -6.11 -7.61
N ARG A 87 12.99 -5.86 -8.35
CA ARG A 87 12.41 -6.79 -9.34
C ARG A 87 12.08 -8.18 -8.76
N ARG A 88 11.67 -8.21 -7.49
CA ARG A 88 11.18 -9.42 -6.82
C ARG A 88 10.26 -9.07 -5.68
N PHE A 89 9.38 -10.00 -5.35
CA PHE A 89 8.56 -9.91 -4.16
C PHE A 89 9.39 -9.71 -2.89
N SER A 90 8.89 -8.86 -2.00
CA SER A 90 9.55 -8.53 -0.73
C SER A 90 8.55 -8.17 0.37
N TYR A 91 9.06 -7.93 1.58
CA TYR A 91 8.24 -7.41 2.68
C TYR A 91 7.64 -6.03 2.34
N ALA A 92 8.26 -5.26 1.43
CA ALA A 92 7.73 -3.96 1.04
C ALA A 92 6.38 -4.13 0.32
N ASP A 93 6.25 -5.11 -0.58
CA ASP A 93 5.00 -5.43 -1.28
C ASP A 93 3.97 -6.02 -0.30
N LEU A 94 4.41 -7.00 0.50
CA LEU A 94 3.55 -7.71 1.45
C LEU A 94 2.87 -6.76 2.46
N ALA A 95 3.53 -5.68 2.85
CA ALA A 95 2.99 -4.72 3.81
C ALA A 95 1.70 -4.01 3.31
N PHE A 96 1.52 -3.85 2.00
CA PHE A 96 0.34 -3.16 1.42
C PHE A 96 -0.82 -4.11 1.12
N VAL A 97 -0.57 -5.39 0.85
CA VAL A 97 -1.57 -6.35 0.36
C VAL A 97 -2.82 -6.44 1.25
N PRO A 98 -2.71 -6.62 2.58
CA PRO A 98 -3.90 -6.73 3.44
C PRO A 98 -4.77 -5.47 3.39
N TRP A 99 -4.14 -4.30 3.36
CA TRP A 99 -4.83 -3.01 3.34
C TRP A 99 -5.52 -2.74 2.00
N GLN A 100 -4.91 -3.12 0.86
CA GLN A 100 -5.57 -2.99 -0.44
C GLN A 100 -6.75 -3.94 -0.59
N TYR A 101 -6.65 -5.15 -0.04
CA TYR A 101 -7.79 -6.05 0.06
C TYR A 101 -8.94 -5.43 0.87
N TYR A 102 -8.65 -4.83 2.02
CA TYR A 102 -9.67 -4.14 2.83
C TYR A 102 -10.25 -2.90 2.15
N ALA A 103 -9.47 -2.12 1.41
CA ALA A 103 -10.00 -0.99 0.65
C ALA A 103 -11.03 -1.44 -0.39
N GLY A 104 -10.72 -2.46 -1.19
CA GLY A 104 -11.66 -3.04 -2.16
C GLY A 104 -12.94 -3.59 -1.52
N MET A 105 -12.87 -4.03 -0.27
CA MET A 105 -14.04 -4.54 0.46
C MET A 105 -14.87 -3.43 1.12
N LEU A 106 -14.22 -2.48 1.78
CA LEU A 106 -14.86 -1.55 2.72
C LEU A 106 -15.09 -0.16 2.15
N ALA A 107 -14.37 0.23 1.11
CA ALA A 107 -14.46 1.54 0.49
C ALA A 107 -15.12 1.49 -0.90
N LYS A 108 -15.94 0.48 -1.21
CA LYS A 108 -16.50 0.21 -2.55
C LYS A 108 -17.18 1.40 -3.23
N ASP A 109 -17.85 2.25 -2.45
CA ASP A 109 -18.54 3.44 -2.98
C ASP A 109 -17.57 4.57 -3.35
N TYR A 110 -16.31 4.48 -2.91
CA TYR A 110 -15.28 5.52 -3.02
C TYR A 110 -13.99 5.05 -3.70
N TYR A 111 -13.81 3.74 -3.85
CA TYR A 111 -12.59 3.11 -4.34
C TYR A 111 -12.97 1.96 -5.27
N LYS A 112 -12.46 2.02 -6.50
CA LYS A 112 -12.57 0.97 -7.50
C LYS A 112 -11.17 0.57 -7.90
N SER A 113 -10.86 -0.72 -7.77
CA SER A 113 -9.57 -1.26 -8.19
C SER A 113 -9.32 -1.04 -9.68
N ASP A 114 -10.38 -1.12 -10.49
CA ASP A 114 -10.29 -1.08 -11.95
C ASP A 114 -9.86 0.31 -12.48
N ASP A 115 -9.88 1.34 -11.63
CA ASP A 115 -9.34 2.65 -11.95
C ASP A 115 -7.79 2.67 -11.92
N TYR A 116 -7.15 1.56 -11.50
CA TYR A 116 -5.70 1.40 -11.33
C TYR A 116 -5.21 0.08 -11.99
N PRO A 117 -4.77 0.12 -13.26
CA PRO A 117 -4.43 -1.06 -14.06
C PRO A 117 -3.01 -1.61 -13.87
#